data_AF-A0A2S9GWS2-F1
#
_entry.id   AF-A0A2S9GWS2-F1
#
_cell.length_a   1.000
_cell.length_b   1.000
_cell.length_c   1.000
_cell.angle_alpha   90.00
_cell.angle_beta   90.00
_cell.angle_gamma   90.00
#
_symmetry.space_group_name_H-M   'P 1'
#
loop_
_entity.id
_entity.type
_entity.pdbx_description
1 polymer ?
#
loop_
_entity_poly.entity_id
_entity_poly.type
_entity_poly.pdbx_seq_one_letter_code
_entity_poly.pdbx_strand_id
1 'polypeptide(L)'
;MSDMVFCRGCGKEIHVTAPTCPGCGAPQRVAKAGKSKVVAAVLALFLGALGIHRFYLGQWWGVFYLLFCWTGIPSLISFIETIVFLCTSDKTWDDKHNGGIPSNGGSTAAVVVTVFVCLFGGVFVIGILAAIAIPQYQTYTIKAKMAEVESEGQKITSSFTRYMQDNKSIPANINVLGVDVSNKFISEVEINQVNGVVSLTLTGSVPINGKHFLLIPKVDADKKLIWGCGSEDLAVAYIPTKCR
;
A
#
# COMPACT_ATOMS: atom_id res chain seq x y z
N MET A 1 60.25 27.34 -7.01
CA MET A 1 60.64 26.18 -7.85
C MET A 1 59.57 26.03 -8.91
N SER A 2 59.95 26.16 -10.18
CA SER A 2 59.05 25.93 -11.31
C SER A 2 58.87 24.41 -11.44
N ASP A 3 57.69 23.90 -11.11
CA ASP A 3 57.41 22.47 -11.19
C ASP A 3 57.17 22.11 -12.68
N MET A 4 58.14 21.42 -13.28
CA MET A 4 58.16 21.09 -14.72
C MET A 4 57.87 19.60 -14.89
N VAL A 5 57.08 19.26 -15.91
CA VAL A 5 56.73 17.87 -16.26
C VAL A 5 57.00 17.62 -17.75
N PHE A 6 57.21 16.37 -18.14
CA PHE A 6 57.39 16.02 -19.56
C PHE A 6 56.04 15.80 -20.25
N CYS A 7 55.92 16.29 -21.48
CA CYS A 7 54.75 16.07 -22.32
C CYS A 7 54.58 14.57 -22.63
N ARG A 8 53.37 14.02 -22.38
CA ARG A 8 53.05 12.60 -22.63
C ARG A 8 53.00 12.21 -24.11
N GLY A 9 52.87 13.20 -25.00
CA GLY A 9 52.80 12.97 -26.45
C GLY A 9 54.17 13.03 -27.13
N CYS A 10 54.95 14.09 -26.86
CA CYS A 10 56.20 14.36 -27.56
C CYS A 10 57.45 14.39 -26.68
N GLY A 11 57.33 14.20 -25.36
CA GLY A 11 58.47 14.16 -24.44
C GLY A 11 59.16 15.49 -24.14
N LYS A 12 58.64 16.63 -24.63
CA LYS A 12 59.20 17.97 -24.35
C LYS A 12 58.80 18.48 -22.96
N GLU A 13 59.70 19.17 -22.26
CA GLU A 13 59.41 19.79 -20.96
C GLU A 13 58.34 20.88 -21.09
N ILE A 14 57.36 20.83 -20.19
CA ILE A 14 56.25 21.77 -20.10
C ILE A 14 55.98 22.12 -18.63
N HIS A 15 55.37 23.27 -18.40
CA HIS A 15 54.94 23.64 -17.06
C HIS A 15 53.81 22.72 -16.56
N VAL A 16 53.80 22.35 -15.28
CA VAL A 16 52.80 21.43 -14.68
C VAL A 16 51.34 21.90 -14.89
N THR A 17 51.11 23.20 -15.05
CA THR A 17 49.76 23.75 -15.25
C THR A 17 49.30 23.79 -16.71
N ALA A 18 50.18 23.51 -17.69
CA ALA A 18 49.88 23.64 -19.11
C ALA A 18 48.78 22.63 -19.53
N PRO A 19 47.58 23.08 -19.95
CA PRO A 19 46.49 22.18 -20.34
C PRO A 19 46.79 21.43 -21.64
N THR A 20 47.56 22.06 -22.53
CA THR A 20 47.93 21.53 -23.85
C THR A 20 49.43 21.78 -24.07
N CYS A 21 50.12 20.82 -24.67
CA CYS A 21 51.52 20.99 -25.02
C CYS A 21 51.68 22.02 -26.16
N PRO A 22 52.45 23.11 -25.99
CA PRO A 22 52.67 24.10 -27.06
C PRO A 22 53.51 23.55 -28.23
N GLY A 23 54.23 22.43 -28.03
CA GLY A 23 55.07 21.83 -29.07
C GLY A 23 54.32 20.90 -30.02
N CYS A 24 53.47 20.01 -29.51
CA CYS A 24 52.78 18.99 -30.32
C CYS A 24 51.26 19.05 -30.25
N GLY A 25 50.68 19.98 -29.47
CA GLY A 25 49.22 20.10 -29.31
C GLY A 25 48.56 18.99 -28.50
N ALA A 26 49.32 18.03 -27.94
CA ALA A 26 48.74 16.95 -27.16
C ALA A 26 48.14 17.50 -25.85
N PRO A 27 46.89 17.15 -25.48
CA PRO A 27 46.32 17.52 -24.19
C PRO A 27 47.10 16.85 -23.06
N GLN A 28 47.52 17.63 -22.06
CA GLN A 28 48.42 17.17 -20.99
C GLN A 28 47.70 16.95 -19.68
N ARG A 29 46.52 17.55 -19.53
CA ARG A 29 45.59 17.19 -18.48
C ARG A 29 44.93 15.87 -18.87
N VAL A 30 45.24 14.80 -18.14
CA VAL A 30 44.26 13.74 -17.96
C VAL A 30 43.12 14.41 -17.24
N ALA A 31 42.11 14.88 -17.97
CA ALA A 31 40.91 15.43 -17.37
C ALA A 31 40.38 14.34 -16.44
N LYS A 32 40.49 14.55 -15.13
CA LYS A 32 39.91 13.64 -14.14
C LYS A 32 38.42 13.61 -14.45
N ALA A 33 37.93 12.49 -14.99
CA ALA A 33 36.55 12.40 -15.43
C ALA A 33 35.61 12.88 -14.30
N GLY A 34 34.67 13.76 -14.64
CA GLY A 34 33.71 14.28 -13.69
C GLY A 34 32.92 13.14 -13.03
N LYS A 35 32.42 13.38 -11.82
CA LYS A 35 31.50 12.46 -11.12
C LYS A 35 30.27 12.22 -11.99
N SER A 36 29.84 10.97 -12.08
CA SER A 36 28.72 10.54 -12.92
C SER A 36 27.39 10.80 -12.23
N LYS A 37 26.49 11.49 -12.93
CA LYS A 37 25.10 11.71 -12.51
C LYS A 37 24.33 10.41 -12.33
N VAL A 38 24.53 9.45 -13.22
CA VAL A 38 23.85 8.15 -13.19
C VAL A 38 24.30 7.35 -11.98
N VAL A 39 25.60 7.34 -11.67
CA VAL A 39 26.12 6.64 -10.49
C VAL A 39 25.55 7.25 -9.21
N ALA A 40 25.49 8.58 -9.12
CA ALA A 40 24.86 9.26 -7.99
C ALA A 40 23.36 8.93 -7.85
N ALA A 41 22.62 8.87 -8.96
CA ALA A 41 21.20 8.51 -8.96
C ALA A 41 20.95 7.05 -8.57
N VAL A 42 21.75 6.10 -9.09
CA VAL A 42 21.64 4.67 -8.73
C VAL A 42 21.98 4.46 -7.25
N LEU A 43 23.02 5.13 -6.75
CA LEU A 43 23.37 5.12 -5.33
C LEU A 43 22.24 5.71 -4.47
N ALA A 44 21.60 6.79 -4.92
CA ALA A 44 20.50 7.43 -4.19
C ALA A 44 19.24 6.55 -4.17
N LEU A 45 19.00 5.76 -5.23
CA LEU A 45 17.85 4.86 -5.30
C LEU A 45 18.02 3.62 -4.40
N PHE A 46 19.13 2.90 -4.55
CA PHE A 46 19.32 1.60 -3.89
C PHE A 46 19.99 1.72 -2.53
N LEU A 47 20.83 2.73 -2.33
CA LEU A 47 21.59 2.96 -1.10
C LEU A 47 21.28 4.33 -0.48
N GLY A 48 20.13 4.91 -0.84
CA GLY A 48 19.67 6.21 -0.35
C GLY A 48 19.40 6.26 1.15
N ALA A 49 18.83 5.19 1.71
CA ALA A 49 18.60 5.08 3.15
C ALA A 49 19.91 5.20 3.97
N LEU A 50 21.04 4.80 3.38
CA LEU A 50 22.38 4.91 3.98
C LEU A 50 23.07 6.25 3.64
N GLY A 51 22.54 7.03 2.69
CA GLY A 51 23.13 8.31 2.27
C GLY A 51 24.43 8.20 1.47
N ILE A 52 24.75 7.03 0.91
CA ILE A 52 26.03 6.78 0.22
C ILE A 52 26.22 7.70 -1.01
N HIS A 53 25.13 8.09 -1.67
CA HIS A 53 25.16 9.04 -2.78
C HIS A 53 25.68 10.43 -2.36
N ARG A 54 25.42 10.88 -1.12
CA ARG A 54 25.94 12.17 -0.62
C ARG A 54 27.44 12.09 -0.34
N PHE A 55 27.92 10.96 0.16
CA PHE A 55 29.36 10.70 0.30
C PHE A 55 30.07 10.62 -1.05
N TYR A 56 29.45 10.03 -2.08
CA TYR A 56 29.95 10.05 -3.45
C TYR A 56 30.15 11.48 -3.98
N LEU A 57 29.22 12.38 -3.65
CA LEU A 57 29.32 13.81 -3.98
C LEU A 57 30.33 14.56 -3.11
N GLY A 58 30.85 13.96 -2.04
CA GLY A 58 31.82 14.57 -1.12
C GLY A 58 31.16 15.51 -0.10
N GLN A 59 29.87 15.31 0.19
CA GLN A 59 29.11 16.14 1.11
C GLN A 59 29.02 15.50 2.50
N TRP A 60 29.46 16.23 3.53
CA TRP A 60 29.50 15.76 4.93
C TRP A 60 28.12 15.49 5.54
N TRP A 61 27.07 16.12 5.02
CA TRP A 61 25.70 15.93 5.51
C TRP A 61 25.14 14.52 5.26
N GLY A 62 25.85 13.66 4.51
CA GLY A 62 25.54 12.23 4.43
C GLY A 62 25.55 11.51 5.79
N VAL A 63 26.25 12.05 6.79
CA VAL A 63 26.23 11.48 8.16
C VAL A 63 24.84 11.52 8.78
N PHE A 64 24.04 12.56 8.52
CA PHE A 64 22.66 12.62 9.02
C PHE A 64 21.79 11.50 8.43
N TYR A 65 22.04 11.11 7.18
CA TYR A 65 21.33 10.00 6.56
C TYR A 65 21.64 8.68 7.27
N LEU A 66 22.90 8.45 7.66
CA LEU A 66 23.29 7.28 8.45
C LEU A 66 22.65 7.27 9.84
N LEU A 67 22.63 8.41 10.53
CA LEU A 67 22.03 8.52 11.88
C LEU A 67 20.51 8.29 11.85
N PHE A 68 19.83 8.76 10.80
CA PHE A 68 18.38 8.64 10.66
C PHE A 68 17.95 7.45 9.80
N CYS A 69 18.84 6.55 9.38
CA CYS A 69 18.51 5.48 8.42
C CYS A 69 17.38 4.55 8.90
N TRP A 70 17.33 4.28 10.21
CA TRP A 70 16.28 3.48 10.86
C TRP A 70 14.88 4.11 10.84
N THR A 71 14.76 5.42 10.62
CA THR A 71 13.46 6.10 10.58
C THR A 71 12.74 5.94 9.24
N GLY A 72 13.43 5.44 8.20
CA GLY A 72 12.90 5.36 6.84
C GLY A 72 12.76 6.71 6.12
N ILE A 73 12.79 7.83 6.84
CA ILE A 73 12.69 9.20 6.28
C ILE A 73 13.81 9.47 5.24
N PRO A 74 15.09 9.12 5.48
CA PRO A 74 16.16 9.31 4.49
C PRO A 74 15.93 8.57 3.17
N SER A 75 15.21 7.44 3.20
CA SER A 75 14.85 6.69 1.99
C SER A 75 13.90 7.49 1.10
N LEU A 76 12.92 8.17 1.69
CA LEU A 76 11.94 8.96 0.96
C LEU A 76 12.59 10.22 0.35
N ILE A 77 13.47 10.88 1.09
CA ILE A 77 14.22 12.05 0.60
C ILE A 77 15.15 11.64 -0.54
N SER A 78 15.86 10.51 -0.41
CA SER A 78 16.77 10.02 -1.45
C SER A 78 16.05 9.60 -2.73
N PHE A 79 14.80 9.13 -2.61
CA PHE A 79 13.95 8.88 -3.77
C PHE A 79 13.66 10.16 -4.56
N ILE A 80 13.32 11.25 -3.87
CA ILE A 80 13.12 12.58 -4.50
C ILE A 80 14.43 13.07 -5.13
N GLU A 81 15.56 12.94 -4.41
CA GLU A 81 16.88 13.33 -4.93
C GLU A 81 17.29 12.54 -6.18
N THR A 82 16.93 11.26 -6.25
CA THR A 82 17.13 10.44 -7.44
C THR A 82 16.42 11.05 -8.66
N ILE A 83 15.15 11.43 -8.51
CA ILE A 83 14.38 12.09 -9.59
C ILE A 83 15.03 13.42 -9.96
N VAL A 84 15.42 14.24 -8.98
CA VAL A 84 16.09 15.53 -9.22
C VAL A 84 17.40 15.33 -9.98
N PHE A 85 18.25 14.37 -9.59
CA PHE A 85 19.49 14.09 -10.27
C PHE A 85 19.24 13.62 -11.71
N LEU A 86 18.28 12.71 -11.93
CA LEU A 86 17.95 12.23 -13.27
C LEU A 86 17.40 13.33 -14.18
N CYS A 87 16.61 14.26 -13.64
CA CYS A 87 16.06 15.41 -14.37
C CYS A 87 17.02 16.60 -14.52
N THR A 88 18.15 16.61 -13.80
CA THR A 88 19.18 17.66 -13.93
C THR A 88 19.94 17.50 -15.23
N SER A 89 20.14 18.55 -16.04
CA SER A 89 20.90 18.45 -17.29
C SER A 89 22.38 18.26 -17.03
N ASP A 90 23.10 17.59 -17.93
CA ASP A 90 24.52 17.26 -17.73
C ASP A 90 25.39 18.52 -17.52
N LYS A 91 25.09 19.60 -18.25
CA LYS A 91 25.74 20.91 -18.05
C LYS A 91 25.56 21.43 -16.62
N THR A 92 24.32 21.47 -16.14
CA THR A 92 24.02 21.96 -14.78
C THR A 92 24.59 21.05 -13.69
N TRP A 93 24.69 19.74 -13.98
CA TRP A 93 25.34 18.78 -13.11
C TRP A 93 26.84 19.04 -13.00
N ASP A 94 27.52 19.19 -14.15
CA ASP A 94 28.96 19.37 -14.22
C ASP A 94 29.39 20.70 -13.63
N ASP A 95 28.63 21.78 -13.83
CA ASP A 95 28.89 23.09 -13.21
C ASP A 95 28.82 23.01 -11.67
N LYS A 96 27.85 22.25 -11.14
CA LYS A 96 27.60 22.15 -9.69
C LYS A 96 28.52 21.17 -8.96
N HIS A 97 28.83 20.02 -9.58
CA HIS A 97 29.52 18.91 -8.90
C HIS A 97 30.91 18.61 -9.45
N ASN A 98 31.21 19.04 -10.68
CA ASN A 98 32.47 18.74 -11.37
C ASN A 98 33.29 19.99 -11.72
N GLY A 99 32.85 21.19 -11.34
CA GLY A 99 33.54 22.44 -11.66
C GLY A 99 33.70 22.67 -13.16
N GLY A 100 32.72 22.22 -13.97
CA GLY A 100 32.72 22.35 -15.43
C GLY A 100 33.44 21.22 -16.19
N ILE A 101 33.95 20.18 -15.51
CA ILE A 101 34.55 19.02 -16.16
C ILE A 101 33.44 18.07 -16.64
N PRO A 102 33.40 17.69 -17.94
CA PRO A 102 32.36 16.83 -18.46
C PRO A 102 32.39 15.44 -17.82
N SER A 103 31.21 14.91 -17.48
CA SER A 103 31.05 13.54 -17.02
C SER A 103 30.71 12.59 -18.19
N ASN A 104 31.29 11.39 -18.20
CA ASN A 104 31.16 10.42 -19.31
C ASN A 104 29.85 9.60 -19.27
N GLY A 105 28.90 9.93 -18.39
CA GLY A 105 27.69 9.15 -18.14
C GLY A 105 26.46 9.73 -18.86
N GLY A 106 26.32 9.44 -20.14
CA GLY A 106 25.31 10.04 -21.02
C GLY A 106 23.83 9.72 -20.71
N SER A 107 22.97 10.61 -21.22
CA SER A 107 21.51 10.70 -21.04
C SER A 107 20.67 9.44 -21.20
N THR A 108 21.12 8.42 -21.95
CA THR A 108 20.31 7.23 -22.24
C THR A 108 20.13 6.32 -21.02
N ALA A 109 21.17 6.16 -20.20
CA ALA A 109 21.10 5.38 -18.96
C ALA A 109 20.20 6.07 -17.92
N ALA A 110 20.17 7.40 -17.89
CA ALA A 110 19.29 8.15 -16.99
C ALA A 110 17.80 7.94 -17.33
N VAL A 111 17.44 7.89 -18.61
CA VAL A 111 16.05 7.65 -19.05
C VAL A 111 15.58 6.26 -18.65
N VAL A 112 16.39 5.22 -18.88
CA VAL A 112 16.05 3.83 -18.53
C VAL A 112 15.86 3.68 -17.01
N VAL A 113 16.76 4.25 -16.21
CA VAL A 113 16.65 4.23 -14.75
C VAL A 113 15.40 4.99 -14.30
N THR A 114 15.11 6.16 -14.87
CA THR A 114 13.90 6.94 -14.51
C THR A 114 12.62 6.16 -14.80
N VAL A 115 12.50 5.55 -15.98
CA VAL A 115 11.31 4.77 -16.37
C VAL A 115 11.13 3.58 -15.44
N PHE A 116 12.19 2.84 -15.14
CA PHE A 116 12.15 1.71 -14.22
C PHE A 116 11.75 2.15 -12.81
N VAL A 117 12.34 3.23 -12.29
CA VAL A 117 12.01 3.79 -10.96
C VAL A 117 10.55 4.21 -10.87
N CYS A 118 10.03 4.93 -11.87
CA CYS A 118 8.66 5.41 -11.87
C CYS A 118 7.64 4.27 -12.01
N LEU A 119 7.92 3.27 -12.86
CA LEU A 119 7.05 2.11 -13.02
C LEU A 119 7.04 1.22 -11.78
N PHE A 120 8.21 0.82 -11.28
CA PHE A 120 8.29 -0.08 -10.13
C PHE A 120 7.88 0.61 -8.82
N GLY A 121 8.27 1.87 -8.63
CA GLY A 121 7.83 2.67 -7.49
C GLY A 121 6.31 2.87 -7.48
N GLY A 122 5.72 3.19 -8.64
CA GLY A 122 4.26 3.35 -8.77
C GLY A 122 3.50 2.06 -8.45
N VAL A 123 3.94 0.93 -8.98
CA VAL A 123 3.33 -0.38 -8.70
C VAL A 123 3.40 -0.73 -7.21
N PHE A 124 4.52 -0.42 -6.55
CA PHE A 124 4.67 -0.68 -5.11
C PHE A 124 3.71 0.16 -4.25
N VAL A 125 3.57 1.46 -4.58
CA VAL A 125 2.62 2.34 -3.89
C VAL A 125 1.18 1.85 -4.06
N ILE A 126 0.79 1.47 -5.29
CA ILE A 126 -0.55 0.92 -5.55
C ILE A 126 -0.77 -0.37 -4.75
N GLY A 127 0.24 -1.24 -4.66
CA GLY A 127 0.19 -2.47 -3.88
C GLY A 127 -0.06 -2.22 -2.38
N ILE A 128 0.64 -1.26 -1.78
CA ILE A 128 0.43 -0.89 -0.37
C ILE A 128 -0.98 -0.34 -0.14
N LEU A 129 -1.43 0.58 -1.00
CA LEU A 129 -2.77 1.16 -0.89
C LEU A 129 -3.86 0.09 -1.03
N ALA A 130 -3.70 -0.84 -1.96
CA ALA A 130 -4.60 -1.96 -2.13
C ALA A 130 -4.62 -2.88 -0.90
N ALA A 131 -3.46 -3.20 -0.31
CA ALA A 131 -3.35 -4.06 0.87
C ALA A 131 -4.11 -3.49 2.09
N ILE A 132 -4.13 -2.17 2.25
CA ILE A 132 -4.87 -1.50 3.34
C ILE A 132 -6.37 -1.40 3.01
N ALA A 133 -6.72 -1.09 1.75
CA ALA A 133 -8.10 -0.84 1.35
C ALA A 133 -8.96 -2.11 1.21
N ILE A 134 -8.39 -3.20 0.68
CA ILE A 134 -9.11 -4.46 0.43
C ILE A 134 -9.79 -5.03 1.69
N PRO A 135 -9.11 -5.22 2.83
CA PRO A 135 -9.75 -5.86 4.00
C PRO A 135 -10.91 -5.02 4.57
N GLN A 136 -10.79 -3.70 4.51
CA GLN A 136 -11.86 -2.80 4.93
C GLN A 136 -13.07 -2.91 4.00
N TYR A 137 -12.85 -2.86 2.67
CA TYR A 137 -13.93 -2.97 1.69
C TYR A 137 -14.73 -4.27 1.85
N GLN A 138 -14.05 -5.41 2.00
CA GLN A 138 -14.70 -6.69 2.23
C GLN A 138 -15.62 -6.66 3.46
N THR A 139 -15.14 -6.12 4.57
CA THR A 139 -15.92 -6.00 5.82
C THR A 139 -17.16 -5.12 5.65
N TYR A 140 -17.06 -4.00 4.92
CA TYR A 140 -18.22 -3.14 4.65
C TYR A 140 -19.26 -3.83 3.78
N THR A 141 -18.84 -4.54 2.73
CA THR A 141 -19.79 -5.28 1.88
C THR A 141 -20.48 -6.41 2.63
N ILE A 142 -19.78 -7.11 3.53
CA ILE A 142 -20.39 -8.17 4.37
C ILE A 142 -21.41 -7.57 5.33
N LYS A 143 -21.10 -6.46 6.02
CA LYS A 143 -22.06 -5.77 6.89
C LYS A 143 -23.33 -5.34 6.14
N ALA A 144 -23.19 -4.85 4.92
CA ALA A 144 -24.33 -4.47 4.09
C ALA A 144 -25.23 -5.67 3.76
N LYS A 145 -24.64 -6.83 3.42
CA LYS A 145 -25.38 -8.08 3.19
C LYS A 145 -26.09 -8.56 4.47
N MET A 146 -25.42 -8.47 5.62
CA MET A 146 -26.01 -8.85 6.91
C MET A 146 -27.17 -7.93 7.32
N ALA A 147 -27.14 -6.65 6.95
CA ALA A 147 -28.28 -5.75 7.16
C ALA A 147 -29.50 -6.14 6.31
N GLU A 148 -29.28 -6.66 5.10
CA GLU A 148 -30.35 -7.20 4.24
C GLU A 148 -30.96 -8.47 4.86
N VAL A 149 -30.12 -9.37 5.38
CA VAL A 149 -30.55 -10.56 6.13
C VAL A 149 -31.33 -10.18 7.39
N GLU A 150 -30.86 -9.19 8.15
CA GLU A 150 -31.55 -8.68 9.34
C GLU A 150 -32.94 -8.13 8.99
N SER A 151 -33.05 -7.34 7.90
CA SER A 151 -34.32 -6.81 7.43
C SER A 151 -35.30 -7.92 7.03
N GLU A 152 -34.80 -9.03 6.49
CA GLU A 152 -35.64 -10.20 6.16
C GLU A 152 -36.05 -10.95 7.43
N GLY A 153 -35.12 -11.10 8.37
CA GLY A 153 -35.37 -11.68 9.69
C GLY A 153 -36.48 -10.93 10.46
N GLN A 154 -36.54 -9.60 10.35
CA GLN A 154 -37.61 -8.80 10.97
C GLN A 154 -39.01 -9.14 10.44
N LYS A 155 -39.14 -9.52 9.17
CA LYS A 155 -40.43 -9.96 8.62
C LYS A 155 -40.83 -11.29 9.25
N ILE A 156 -39.89 -12.24 9.32
CA ILE A 156 -40.11 -13.56 9.92
C ILE A 156 -40.54 -13.42 11.38
N THR A 157 -39.82 -12.62 12.18
CA THR A 157 -40.14 -12.43 13.59
C THR A 157 -41.49 -11.73 13.80
N SER A 158 -41.86 -10.79 12.92
CA SER A 158 -43.17 -10.13 12.98
C SER A 158 -44.32 -11.11 12.77
N SER A 159 -44.22 -11.97 11.75
CA SER A 159 -45.22 -13.01 11.46
C SER A 159 -45.22 -14.12 12.52
N PHE A 160 -44.05 -14.50 13.01
CA PHE A 160 -43.92 -15.43 14.13
C PHE A 160 -44.62 -14.90 15.37
N THR A 161 -44.41 -13.62 15.70
CA THR A 161 -45.05 -12.98 16.86
C THR A 161 -46.57 -12.99 16.71
N ARG A 162 -47.07 -12.71 15.51
CA ARG A 162 -48.51 -12.77 15.21
C ARG A 162 -49.06 -14.20 15.37
N TYR A 163 -48.36 -15.20 14.84
CA TYR A 163 -48.75 -16.60 14.99
C TYR A 163 -48.79 -17.03 16.47
N MET A 164 -47.79 -16.63 17.25
CA MET A 164 -47.73 -16.87 18.70
C MET A 164 -48.89 -16.20 19.45
N GLN A 165 -49.33 -15.01 19.03
CA GLN A 165 -50.47 -14.32 19.61
C GLN A 165 -51.80 -15.04 19.34
N ASP A 166 -51.97 -15.54 18.11
CA ASP A 166 -53.22 -16.17 17.68
C ASP A 166 -53.34 -17.63 18.19
N ASN A 167 -52.26 -18.42 18.09
CA ASN A 167 -52.28 -19.87 18.32
C ASN A 167 -51.62 -20.32 19.63
N LYS A 168 -50.97 -19.40 20.37
CA LYS A 168 -50.30 -19.66 21.66
C LYS A 168 -49.28 -20.82 21.64
N SER A 169 -48.75 -21.16 20.47
CA SER A 169 -47.81 -22.27 20.26
C SER A 169 -46.71 -21.87 19.28
N ILE A 170 -45.54 -22.48 19.42
CA ILE A 170 -44.40 -22.25 18.53
C ILE A 170 -44.72 -22.89 17.16
N PRO A 171 -44.57 -22.18 16.04
CA PRO A 171 -44.80 -22.73 14.71
C PRO A 171 -43.83 -23.87 14.42
N ALA A 172 -44.33 -24.96 13.83
CA ALA A 172 -43.52 -26.13 13.53
C ALA A 172 -42.46 -25.88 12.45
N ASN A 173 -42.76 -24.99 11.48
CA ASN A 173 -41.88 -24.61 10.38
C ASN A 173 -42.27 -23.23 9.83
N ILE A 174 -41.40 -22.67 8.96
CA ILE A 174 -41.57 -21.34 8.36
C ILE A 174 -42.80 -21.24 7.43
N ASN A 175 -43.21 -22.34 6.78
CA ASN A 175 -44.32 -22.32 5.81
C ASN A 175 -45.67 -22.01 6.48
N VAL A 176 -45.83 -22.36 7.77
CA VAL A 176 -47.03 -22.04 8.55
C VAL A 176 -47.18 -20.52 8.74
N LEU A 177 -46.08 -19.77 8.73
CA LEU A 177 -46.10 -18.32 8.90
C LEU A 177 -46.55 -17.56 7.65
N GLY A 178 -46.63 -18.23 6.48
CA GLY A 178 -47.00 -17.59 5.23
C GLY A 178 -46.03 -16.48 4.79
N VAL A 179 -44.78 -16.54 5.25
CA VAL A 179 -43.74 -15.56 4.90
C VAL A 179 -42.96 -16.07 3.70
N ASP A 180 -42.86 -15.25 2.66
CA ASP A 180 -41.99 -15.51 1.52
C ASP A 180 -40.58 -14.97 1.81
N VAL A 181 -39.61 -15.88 1.96
CA VAL A 181 -38.21 -15.53 2.26
C VAL A 181 -37.44 -15.48 0.94
N SER A 182 -37.53 -14.33 0.26
CA SER A 182 -36.87 -14.10 -1.04
C SER A 182 -35.55 -13.34 -0.89
N ASN A 183 -34.65 -13.80 -0.02
CA ASN A 183 -33.31 -13.21 0.14
C ASN A 183 -32.21 -14.13 -0.41
N LYS A 184 -31.40 -13.61 -1.33
CA LYS A 184 -30.29 -14.35 -1.98
C LYS A 184 -29.15 -14.77 -1.04
N PHE A 185 -29.11 -14.26 0.19
CA PHE A 185 -28.09 -14.56 1.20
C PHE A 185 -28.58 -15.53 2.27
N ILE A 186 -29.82 -16.01 2.19
CA ILE A 186 -30.40 -17.00 3.10
C ILE A 186 -30.66 -18.27 2.28
N SER A 187 -30.04 -19.39 2.67
CA SER A 187 -30.31 -20.68 2.02
C SER A 187 -31.43 -21.46 2.68
N GLU A 188 -31.54 -21.35 4.00
CA GLU A 188 -32.49 -22.13 4.78
C GLU A 188 -32.89 -21.38 6.05
N VAL A 189 -34.13 -21.62 6.50
CA VAL A 189 -34.70 -21.06 7.72
C VAL A 189 -35.23 -22.21 8.57
N GLU A 190 -34.61 -22.42 9.72
CA GLU A 190 -35.01 -23.43 10.69
C GLU A 190 -35.57 -22.76 11.95
N ILE A 191 -36.60 -23.38 12.54
CA ILE A 191 -37.20 -22.93 13.79
C ILE A 191 -36.97 -24.01 14.84
N ASN A 192 -36.27 -23.68 15.92
CA ASN A 192 -36.13 -24.58 17.04
C ASN A 192 -37.42 -24.57 17.88
N GLN A 193 -38.10 -25.71 17.89
CA GLN A 193 -39.42 -25.87 18.53
C GLN A 193 -39.37 -25.84 20.07
N VAL A 194 -38.18 -25.93 20.68
CA VAL A 194 -38.01 -25.94 22.14
C VAL A 194 -37.88 -24.52 22.68
N ASN A 195 -37.02 -23.70 22.05
CA ASN A 195 -36.70 -22.35 22.53
C ASN A 195 -37.27 -21.22 21.65
N GLY A 196 -37.86 -21.55 20.50
CA GLY A 196 -38.42 -20.57 19.56
C GLY A 196 -37.38 -19.76 18.78
N VAL A 197 -36.09 -20.13 18.87
CA VAL A 197 -35.02 -19.45 18.12
C VAL A 197 -35.16 -19.78 16.64
N VAL A 198 -35.10 -18.74 15.80
CA VAL A 198 -35.09 -18.90 14.34
C VAL A 198 -33.65 -18.80 13.87
N SER A 199 -33.17 -19.85 13.20
CA SER A 199 -31.83 -19.93 12.62
C SER A 199 -31.91 -19.69 11.11
N LEU A 200 -31.18 -18.69 10.63
CA LEU A 200 -31.01 -18.38 9.21
C LEU A 200 -29.64 -18.89 8.76
N THR A 201 -29.61 -19.89 7.89
CA THR A 201 -28.36 -20.38 7.30
C THR A 201 -27.96 -19.45 6.17
N LEU A 202 -26.79 -18.83 6.31
CA LEU A 202 -26.28 -17.85 5.35
C LEU A 202 -25.63 -18.53 4.16
N THR A 203 -25.86 -17.99 2.98
CA THR A 203 -25.20 -18.41 1.74
C THR A 203 -24.51 -17.24 1.03
N GLY A 204 -23.44 -17.55 0.30
CA GLY A 204 -22.72 -16.58 -0.53
C GLY A 204 -21.24 -16.48 -0.20
N SER A 205 -20.78 -15.28 0.18
CA SER A 205 -19.35 -14.96 0.27
C SER A 205 -18.68 -15.55 1.52
N VAL A 206 -17.49 -16.14 1.39
CA VAL A 206 -16.62 -16.43 2.54
C VAL A 206 -16.27 -15.10 3.22
N PRO A 207 -16.35 -14.96 4.56
CA PRO A 207 -16.45 -16.02 5.57
C PRO A 207 -17.87 -16.34 6.06
N ILE A 208 -18.94 -15.78 5.48
CA ILE A 208 -20.30 -15.95 6.01
C ILE A 208 -21.01 -17.22 5.51
N ASN A 209 -20.55 -17.82 4.42
CA ASN A 209 -21.18 -19.00 3.82
C ASN A 209 -21.25 -20.19 4.80
N GLY A 210 -22.44 -20.77 4.97
CA GLY A 210 -22.70 -21.90 5.87
C GLY A 210 -22.76 -21.54 7.36
N LYS A 211 -22.67 -20.26 7.72
CA LYS A 211 -22.81 -19.80 9.12
C LYS A 211 -24.26 -19.44 9.44
N HIS A 212 -24.60 -19.42 10.73
CA HIS A 212 -25.95 -19.18 11.19
C HIS A 212 -26.13 -17.77 11.76
N PHE A 213 -27.19 -17.08 11.33
CA PHE A 213 -27.68 -15.86 11.97
C PHE A 213 -28.93 -16.19 12.78
N LEU A 214 -28.90 -15.92 14.07
CA LEU A 214 -29.90 -16.35 15.03
C LEU A 214 -30.81 -15.18 15.43
N LEU A 215 -32.11 -15.42 15.42
CA LEU A 215 -33.14 -14.52 15.93
C LEU A 215 -33.70 -15.13 17.22
N ILE A 216 -33.46 -14.45 18.34
CA ILE A 216 -33.68 -15.00 19.67
C ILE A 216 -34.90 -14.32 20.28
N PRO A 217 -35.99 -15.05 20.57
CA PRO A 217 -37.13 -14.49 21.28
C PRO A 217 -36.75 -14.27 22.75
N LYS A 218 -37.08 -13.10 23.28
CA LYS A 218 -36.98 -12.77 24.70
C LYS A 218 -38.33 -12.22 25.15
N VAL A 219 -38.77 -12.58 26.34
CA VAL A 219 -40.01 -12.06 26.91
C VAL A 219 -39.64 -10.94 27.87
N ASP A 220 -40.21 -9.76 27.66
CA ASP A 220 -40.01 -8.60 28.53
C ASP A 220 -40.85 -8.71 29.80
N ALA A 221 -40.61 -7.83 30.79
CA ALA A 221 -41.34 -7.79 32.06
C ALA A 221 -42.87 -7.70 31.87
N ASP A 222 -43.31 -7.04 30.80
CA ASP A 222 -44.72 -6.88 30.42
C ASP A 222 -45.31 -8.10 29.68
N LYS A 223 -44.62 -9.24 29.69
CA LYS A 223 -44.98 -10.47 28.95
C LYS A 223 -45.08 -10.28 27.43
N LYS A 224 -44.46 -9.22 26.90
CA LYS A 224 -44.39 -8.94 25.47
C LYS A 224 -43.17 -9.64 24.87
N LEU A 225 -43.35 -10.25 23.70
CA LEU A 225 -42.27 -10.88 22.94
C LEU A 225 -41.42 -9.79 22.26
N ILE A 226 -40.15 -9.72 22.62
CA ILE A 226 -39.11 -8.88 22.00
C ILE A 226 -38.09 -9.79 21.32
N TRP A 227 -37.50 -9.33 20.22
CA TRP A 227 -36.55 -10.13 19.45
C TRP A 227 -35.16 -9.56 19.56
N GLY A 228 -34.22 -10.40 19.98
CA GLY A 228 -32.79 -10.18 19.82
C GLY A 228 -32.29 -10.82 18.54
N CYS A 229 -31.10 -10.43 18.11
CA CYS A 229 -30.40 -11.02 16.99
C CYS A 229 -28.92 -11.21 17.34
N GLY A 230 -28.29 -12.23 16.77
CA GLY A 230 -26.90 -12.56 17.05
C GLY A 230 -26.40 -13.73 16.20
N SER A 231 -25.19 -14.21 16.48
CA SER A 231 -24.62 -15.40 15.85
C SER A 231 -23.53 -15.97 16.74
N GLU A 232 -23.42 -17.30 16.79
CA GLU A 232 -22.35 -18.00 17.52
C GLU A 232 -21.11 -18.22 16.63
N ASP A 233 -21.32 -18.41 15.32
CA ASP A 233 -20.26 -18.78 14.39
C ASP A 233 -19.66 -17.59 13.61
N LEU A 234 -20.28 -16.41 13.65
CA LEU A 234 -19.81 -15.20 12.97
C LEU A 234 -18.97 -14.32 13.88
N ALA A 235 -17.91 -13.73 13.31
CA ALA A 235 -17.17 -12.70 14.01
C ALA A 235 -18.08 -11.49 14.29
N VAL A 236 -18.00 -10.95 15.52
CA VAL A 236 -18.76 -9.77 15.97
C VAL A 236 -18.59 -8.57 15.04
N ALA A 237 -17.46 -8.47 14.33
CA ALA A 237 -17.22 -7.43 13.34
C ALA A 237 -18.17 -7.45 12.14
N TYR A 238 -18.79 -8.58 11.81
CA TYR A 238 -19.73 -8.72 10.68
C TYR A 238 -21.20 -8.57 11.09
N ILE A 239 -21.48 -8.64 12.39
CA ILE A 239 -22.83 -8.54 12.93
C ILE A 239 -23.27 -7.05 12.89
N PRO A 240 -24.51 -6.74 12.47
CA PRO A 240 -25.04 -5.38 12.54
C PRO A 240 -25.00 -4.81 13.96
N THR A 241 -24.85 -3.51 14.10
CA THR A 241 -24.72 -2.85 15.42
C THR A 241 -25.95 -3.03 16.32
N LYS A 242 -27.12 -3.25 15.74
CA LYS A 242 -28.36 -3.55 16.48
C LYS A 242 -28.38 -4.95 17.10
N CYS A 243 -27.55 -5.85 16.58
CA CYS A 243 -27.46 -7.26 16.95
C CYS A 243 -26.16 -7.57 17.70
N ARG A 244 -25.46 -6.53 18.17
CA ARG A 244 -24.21 -6.63 18.90
C ARG A 244 -24.43 -6.55 20.41
#